data_AF-A0A2N0NCZ3-F1
#
_entry.id   AF-A0A2N0NCZ3-F1
#
_cell.length_a   1.000
_cell.length_b   1.000
_cell.length_c   1.000
_cell.angle_alpha   90.00
_cell.angle_beta   90.00
_cell.angle_gamma   90.00
#
_symmetry.space_group_name_H-M   'P 1'
#
loop_
_entity.id
_entity.type
_entity.pdbx_description
1 polymer ?
#
loop_
_entity_poly.entity_id
_entity_poly.type
_entity_poly.pdbx_seq_one_letter_code
_entity_poly.pdbx_strand_id
1 'polypeptide(L)'
;MLISQGFTVMTVYQLHGGQNSYIGHMINFSQDIQGFMKQLPCDPTSLDVLVVWWQLSNNSMVFRDFTVQKSKVCKALLWLKENNPYYEDIIIDTDILQFLPENDSIFNMLPQLQDDESEDDNGDN
;
A
#
# COMPACT_ATOMS: atom_id res chain seq x y z
N MET A 1 2.13 -0.19 9.67
CA MET A 1 1.43 -1.29 8.96
C MET A 1 0.70 -2.11 10.00
N LEU A 2 -0.63 -2.06 10.00
CA LEU A 2 -1.46 -2.90 10.86
C LEU A 2 -1.86 -4.13 10.03
N ILE A 3 -1.36 -5.30 10.40
CA ILE A 3 -1.82 -6.56 9.80
C ILE A 3 -2.90 -7.07 10.75
N SER A 4 -4.17 -6.75 10.47
CA SER A 4 -5.29 -7.13 11.33
C SER A 4 -6.37 -7.85 10.53
N GLN A 5 -7.16 -8.67 11.22
CA GLN A 5 -8.29 -9.34 10.61
C GLN A 5 -9.52 -8.42 10.41
N GLY A 6 -9.35 -7.10 10.52
CA GLY A 6 -10.40 -6.12 10.27
C GLY A 6 -10.00 -5.16 9.15
N PHE A 7 -10.96 -4.87 8.27
CA PHE A 7 -10.87 -3.78 7.31
C PHE A 7 -11.48 -2.53 7.93
N THR A 8 -10.64 -1.55 8.24
CA THR A 8 -11.07 -0.27 8.82
C THR A 8 -11.40 0.73 7.71
N VAL A 9 -12.62 1.28 7.77
CA VAL A 9 -13.00 2.48 7.00
C VAL A 9 -13.01 3.68 7.94
N MET A 10 -12.22 4.69 7.61
CA MET A 10 -12.17 5.97 8.33
C MET A 10 -11.89 7.13 7.37
N THR A 11 -12.38 8.31 7.70
CA THR A 11 -12.08 9.53 6.92
C THR A 11 -10.90 10.26 7.55
N VAL A 12 -9.84 10.45 6.75
CA VAL A 12 -8.62 11.16 7.15
C VAL A 12 -8.50 12.43 6.32
N TYR A 13 -8.19 13.54 6.98
CA TYR A 13 -7.96 14.83 6.35
C TYR A 13 -6.54 15.31 6.66
N GLN A 14 -5.90 15.95 5.68
CA GLN A 14 -4.63 16.63 5.91
C GLN A 14 -4.90 18.10 6.28
N LEU A 15 -4.47 18.49 7.47
CA LEU A 15 -4.58 19.86 7.96
C LEU A 15 -3.45 20.73 7.39
N HIS A 16 -3.66 22.04 7.44
CA HIS A 16 -2.63 23.03 7.10
C HIS A 16 -1.39 22.80 7.99
N GLY A 17 -0.23 22.57 7.36
CA GLY A 17 1.02 22.20 8.07
C GLY A 17 1.36 20.70 8.04
N GLY A 18 0.61 19.88 7.30
CA GLY A 18 0.98 18.49 6.98
C GLY A 18 0.62 17.46 8.07
N GLN A 19 -0.12 17.87 9.10
CA GLN A 19 -0.63 16.95 10.12
C GLN A 19 -1.92 16.27 9.62
N ASN A 20 -2.12 15.00 9.95
CA ASN A 20 -3.34 14.27 9.64
C ASN A 20 -4.33 14.38 10.81
N SER A 21 -5.60 14.63 10.50
CA SER A 21 -6.71 14.63 11.44
C SER A 21 -7.80 13.67 10.99
N TYR A 22 -8.62 13.21 11.92
CA TYR A 22 -9.66 12.22 11.69
C TYR A 22 -11.00 12.79 12.16
N ILE A 23 -12.03 12.70 11.33
CA ILE A 23 -13.38 13.17 11.66
C ILE A 23 -14.39 12.10 11.25
N GLY A 24 -15.43 11.92 12.08
CA GLY A 24 -16.57 11.06 11.78
C GLY A 24 -16.49 9.68 12.41
N HIS A 25 -17.31 8.76 11.89
CA HIS A 25 -17.40 7.39 12.37
C HIS A 25 -16.28 6.52 11.78
N MET A 26 -15.71 5.66 12.62
CA MET A 26 -14.81 4.59 12.22
C MET A 26 -15.61 3.29 12.23
N ILE A 27 -15.56 2.54 11.13
CA ILE A 27 -16.25 1.25 11.02
C ILE A 27 -15.21 0.18 10.69
N ASN A 28 -15.21 -0.89 11.47
CA ASN A 28 -14.41 -2.08 11.18
C ASN A 28 -15.32 -3.15 10.59
N PHE A 29 -15.02 -3.56 9.37
CA PHE A 29 -15.68 -4.68 8.72
C PHE A 29 -14.87 -5.96 8.95
N SER A 30 -15.56 -7.07 9.19
CA SER A 30 -14.94 -8.38 9.09
C SER A 30 -14.60 -8.60 7.62
N GLN A 31 -13.30 -8.63 7.33
CA GLN A 31 -12.83 -8.92 5.98
C GLN A 31 -12.73 -10.45 5.86
N ASP A 32 -13.12 -11.01 4.72
CA ASP A 32 -12.83 -12.41 4.44
C ASP A 32 -11.35 -12.53 4.07
N ILE A 33 -10.55 -12.74 5.10
CA ILE A 33 -9.10 -12.67 5.06
C ILE A 33 -8.49 -14.05 4.86
N GLN A 34 -9.31 -15.10 5.01
CA GLN A 34 -8.88 -16.49 4.89
C GLN A 34 -8.41 -16.81 3.48
N GLY A 35 -8.90 -16.11 2.45
CA GLY A 35 -8.38 -16.24 1.08
C GLY A 35 -7.05 -15.52 0.87
N PHE A 36 -6.96 -14.26 1.31
CA PHE A 36 -5.85 -13.35 0.99
C PHE A 36 -4.61 -13.51 1.89
N MET A 37 -4.77 -13.87 3.17
CA MET A 37 -3.65 -13.96 4.12
C MET A 37 -3.07 -15.36 4.29
N LYS A 38 -3.62 -16.37 3.61
CA LYS A 38 -3.04 -17.72 3.64
C LYS A 38 -1.65 -17.77 3.00
N GLN A 39 -1.37 -16.89 2.04
CA GLN A 39 -0.09 -16.83 1.34
C GLN A 39 0.42 -15.39 1.35
N LEU A 40 1.61 -15.19 1.92
CA LEU A 40 2.21 -13.87 2.10
C LEU A 40 3.69 -13.89 1.70
N PRO A 41 4.25 -12.78 1.19
CA PRO A 41 3.56 -11.53 0.83
C PRO A 41 2.73 -11.67 -0.44
N CYS A 42 1.77 -10.78 -0.65
CA CYS A 42 0.99 -10.74 -1.88
C CYS A 42 1.83 -10.17 -3.03
N ASP A 43 1.57 -10.64 -4.25
CA ASP A 43 2.22 -10.12 -5.46
C ASP A 43 1.75 -8.68 -5.72
N PRO A 44 2.66 -7.68 -5.73
CA PRO A 44 2.33 -6.28 -6.00
C PRO A 44 1.53 -6.06 -7.29
N THR A 45 1.76 -6.87 -8.32
CA THR A 45 1.10 -6.73 -9.63
C THR A 45 -0.34 -7.24 -9.64
N SER A 46 -0.69 -8.07 -8.67
CA SER A 46 -2.03 -8.68 -8.52
C SER A 46 -2.93 -7.96 -7.51
N LEU A 47 -2.43 -6.89 -6.89
CA LEU A 47 -3.17 -6.14 -5.89
C LEU A 47 -4.36 -5.42 -6.53
N ASP A 48 -5.53 -5.54 -5.91
CA ASP A 48 -6.73 -4.76 -6.24
C ASP A 48 -6.61 -3.34 -5.65
N VAL A 49 -5.53 -2.65 -6.03
CA VAL A 49 -5.17 -1.31 -5.59
C VAL A 49 -4.89 -0.48 -6.83
N LEU A 50 -5.50 0.70 -6.88
CA LEU A 50 -5.24 1.68 -7.91
C LEU A 50 -4.52 2.89 -7.31
N VAL A 51 -3.32 3.16 -7.80
CA VAL A 51 -2.54 4.32 -7.38
C VAL A 51 -2.85 5.51 -8.28
N VAL A 52 -3.50 6.53 -7.72
CA VAL A 52 -3.77 7.80 -8.40
C VAL A 52 -2.74 8.83 -7.92
N TRP A 53 -2.05 9.47 -8.84
CA TRP A 53 -1.01 10.45 -8.54
C TRP A 53 -0.92 11.53 -9.62
N TRP A 54 -0.31 12.66 -9.24
CA TRP A 54 -0.24 13.87 -10.06
C TRP A 54 1.22 14.13 -10.42
N GLN A 55 1.52 14.33 -11.70
CA GLN A 55 2.89 14.60 -12.16
C GLN A 55 3.20 16.11 -12.06
N LEU A 56 3.85 16.55 -10.97
CA LEU A 56 4.40 17.90 -10.93
C LEU A 56 5.60 18.00 -11.87
N SER A 57 5.54 18.95 -12.81
CA SER A 57 6.37 19.09 -14.01
C SER A 57 7.89 19.21 -13.84
N ASN A 58 8.48 19.02 -12.65
CA ASN A 58 9.93 19.13 -12.46
C ASN A 58 10.54 18.28 -11.34
N ASN A 59 9.78 17.40 -10.70
CA ASN A 59 10.33 16.59 -9.61
C ASN A 59 10.36 15.12 -10.01
N SER A 60 11.57 14.56 -10.11
CA SER A 60 11.70 13.11 -10.24
C SER A 60 10.97 12.48 -9.07
N MET A 61 10.18 11.48 -9.42
CA MET A 61 9.08 10.96 -8.65
C MET A 61 9.59 10.14 -7.45
N VAL A 62 10.12 10.78 -6.42
CA VAL A 62 10.65 10.11 -5.23
C VAL A 62 9.51 9.86 -4.22
N PHE A 63 8.56 9.00 -4.59
CA PHE A 63 7.59 8.49 -3.62
C PHE A 63 8.28 7.44 -2.73
N ARG A 64 8.78 7.87 -1.56
CA ARG A 64 9.32 6.94 -0.55
C ARG A 64 8.26 5.98 -0.03
N ASP A 65 6.98 6.32 -0.21
CA ASP A 65 5.83 5.57 0.28
C ASP A 65 5.74 4.16 -0.30
N PHE A 66 6.37 3.90 -1.46
CA PHE A 66 6.41 2.59 -2.12
C PHE A 66 7.77 1.88 -2.00
N THR A 67 8.67 2.35 -1.13
CA THR A 67 9.96 1.67 -0.92
C THR A 67 9.77 0.39 -0.11
N VAL A 68 10.18 -0.73 -0.69
CA VAL A 68 10.11 -2.05 -0.06
C VAL A 68 11.52 -2.58 0.20
N GLN A 69 11.69 -3.21 1.35
CA GLN A 69 12.93 -3.87 1.76
C GLN A 69 12.67 -5.35 2.03
N LYS A 70 13.07 -6.23 1.11
CA LYS A 70 12.85 -7.70 1.21
C LYS A 70 13.23 -8.27 2.57
N SER A 71 14.40 -7.90 3.10
CA SER A 71 14.88 -8.41 4.39
C SER A 71 13.99 -8.02 5.57
N LYS A 72 13.35 -6.84 5.56
CA LYS A 72 12.38 -6.43 6.58
C LYS A 72 11.07 -7.18 6.44
N VAL A 73 10.57 -7.36 5.22
CA VAL A 73 9.33 -8.10 4.95
C VAL A 73 9.48 -9.54 5.44
N CYS A 74 10.57 -10.23 5.07
CA CYS A 74 10.84 -11.59 5.50
C CYS A 74 10.88 -11.71 7.05
N LYS A 75 11.63 -10.84 7.73
CA LYS A 75 11.69 -10.82 9.20
C LYS A 75 10.33 -10.57 9.84
N ALA A 76 9.54 -9.66 9.28
CA ALA A 76 8.20 -9.35 9.79
C ALA A 76 7.25 -10.54 9.64
N LEU A 77 7.28 -11.26 8.51
CA LEU A 77 6.45 -12.43 8.27
C LEU A 77 6.83 -13.61 9.19
N LEU A 78 8.14 -13.84 9.39
CA LEU A 78 8.61 -14.86 10.35
C LEU A 78 8.15 -14.53 11.76
N TRP A 79 8.34 -13.28 12.20
CA TRP A 79 7.86 -12.83 13.50
C TRP A 79 6.35 -12.98 13.63
N LEU A 80 5.58 -12.61 12.60
CA LEU A 80 4.12 -12.71 12.59
C LEU A 80 3.66 -14.16 12.78
N LYS A 81 4.29 -15.10 12.08
CA LYS A 81 3.99 -16.53 12.18
C LYS A 81 4.29 -17.11 13.56
N GLU A 82 5.39 -16.68 14.18
CA GLU A 82 5.81 -17.16 15.50
C GLU A 82 5.02 -16.55 16.66
N ASN A 83 4.54 -15.31 16.52
CA ASN A 83 4.04 -14.52 17.65
C ASN A 83 2.53 -14.24 17.61
N ASN A 84 1.86 -14.51 16.49
CA ASN A 84 0.44 -14.23 16.35
C ASN A 84 -0.35 -15.51 16.01
N PRO A 85 -1.14 -16.08 16.95
CA PRO A 85 -1.94 -17.29 16.73
C PRO A 85 -2.88 -17.20 15.53
N TYR A 86 -3.33 -15.99 15.17
CA TYR A 86 -4.19 -15.78 14.00
C TYR A 86 -3.48 -15.94 12.65
N TYR A 87 -2.15 -16.04 12.66
CA TYR A 87 -1.28 -16.14 11.48
C TYR A 87 -0.31 -17.32 11.56
N GLU A 88 -0.55 -18.30 12.44
CA GLU A 88 0.29 -19.50 12.56
C GLU A 88 0.33 -20.31 11.26
N ASP A 89 -0.82 -20.38 10.57
CA ASP A 89 -1.02 -21.18 9.37
C ASP A 89 -0.65 -20.47 8.05
N ILE A 90 -0.04 -19.28 8.10
CA ILE A 90 0.36 -18.59 6.87
C ILE A 90 1.48 -19.34 6.14
N ILE A 91 1.37 -19.37 4.82
CA ILE A 91 2.38 -19.85 3.89
C ILE A 91 3.21 -18.65 3.47
N ILE A 92 4.53 -18.71 3.69
CA ILE A 92 5.44 -17.68 3.24
C ILE A 92 5.86 -18.03 1.81
N ASP A 93 5.44 -17.22 0.84
CA ASP A 93 5.78 -17.37 -0.56
C ASP A 93 7.21 -16.86 -0.81
N THR A 94 8.12 -17.80 -1.04
CA THR A 94 9.53 -17.49 -1.31
C THR A 94 9.76 -16.92 -2.70
N ASP A 95 8.88 -17.20 -3.66
CA ASP A 95 9.04 -16.76 -5.05
C ASP A 95 8.68 -15.27 -5.15
N ILE A 96 7.57 -14.86 -4.53
CA ILE A 96 7.21 -13.44 -4.41
C ILE A 96 8.25 -12.69 -3.58
N LEU A 97 8.73 -13.28 -2.47
CA LEU A 97 9.81 -12.65 -1.68
C LEU A 97 11.07 -12.42 -2.49
N GLN A 98 11.45 -13.33 -3.39
CA GLN A 98 12.62 -13.14 -4.25
C GLN A 98 12.43 -12.04 -5.29
N PHE A 99 11.20 -11.83 -5.76
CA PHE A 99 10.85 -10.77 -6.68
C PHE A 99 10.88 -9.38 -6.04
N LEU A 100 10.70 -9.28 -4.72
CA LEU A 100 10.77 -8.00 -4.01
C LEU A 100 12.20 -7.41 -4.04
N PRO A 101 12.31 -6.07 -4.18
CA PRO A 101 13.61 -5.41 -4.19
C PRO A 101 14.30 -5.48 -2.84
N GLU A 102 15.64 -5.44 -2.85
CA GLU A 102 16.42 -5.42 -1.61
C GLU A 102 16.20 -4.14 -0.81
N ASN A 103 16.04 -2.99 -1.45
CA ASN A 103 15.71 -1.71 -0.82
C ASN A 103 15.38 -0.66 -1.92
N ASP A 104 14.26 -0.84 -2.62
CA ASP A 104 13.89 0.02 -3.74
C ASP A 104 12.36 0.18 -3.85
N SER A 105 11.92 1.10 -4.70
CA SER A 105 10.51 1.38 -4.95
C SER A 105 9.86 0.29 -5.79
N ILE A 106 8.70 -0.21 -5.36
CA ILE A 106 7.84 -1.11 -6.14
C ILE A 106 6.78 -0.34 -6.94
N PHE A 107 6.86 0.99 -6.99
CA PHE A 107 5.83 1.85 -7.58
C PHE A 107 5.44 1.41 -9.01
N ASN A 108 6.42 1.07 -9.83
CA ASN A 108 6.21 0.63 -11.22
C ASN A 108 5.53 -0.75 -11.34
N MET A 109 5.44 -1.52 -10.26
CA MET A 109 4.77 -2.82 -10.23
C MET A 109 3.28 -2.68 -9.89
N LEU A 110 2.83 -1.52 -9.40
CA LEU A 110 1.45 -1.29 -8.98
C LEU A 110 0.60 -0.78 -10.16
N PRO A 111 -0.71 -1.09 -10.21
CA PRO A 111 -1.63 -0.47 -11.15
C PRO A 111 -1.73 1.05 -10.91
N GLN A 112 -1.59 1.86 -11.97
CA GLN A 112 -1.54 3.32 -11.89
C GLN A 112 -2.57 3.98 -12.82
N LEU A 113 -3.16 5.09 -12.36
CA LEU A 113 -3.82 6.08 -13.20
C LEU A 113 -3.09 7.41 -13.07
N GLN A 114 -2.74 7.98 -14.22
CA GLN A 114 -2.14 9.30 -14.34
C GLN A 114 -3.24 10.27 -14.80
N ASP A 115 -3.54 11.26 -13.97
CA ASP A 115 -4.33 12.40 -14.39
C ASP A 115 -3.36 13.43 -15.00
N ASP A 116 -3.41 13.55 -16.33
CA ASP A 116 -2.76 14.66 -17.01
C ASP A 116 -3.61 15.91 -16.75
N GLU A 117 -3.01 17.00 -16.26
CA GLU A 117 -3.68 18.30 -16.30
C GLU A 117 -4.06 18.56 -17.76
N SER A 118 -5.35 18.46 -18.09
CA SER A 118 -5.86 19.09 -19.30
C SER A 118 -5.55 20.56 -19.15
N GLU A 119 -4.68 21.09 -20.02
CA GLU A 119 -4.48 22.52 -20.17
C GLU A 119 -5.86 23.15 -20.26
N ASP A 120 -6.30 23.80 -19.17
CA ASP A 120 -7.52 24.58 -19.18
C ASP A 120 -7.36 25.64 -20.28
N ASP A 121 -8.23 25.48 -21.27
CA ASP A 121 -8.38 26.23 -22.50
C ASP A 121 -8.11 27.73 -22.26
N ASN A 122 -7.05 28.23 -22.90
CA ASN A 122 -6.79 29.66 -23.05
C ASN A 122 -7.97 30.28 -23.82
N GLY A 123 -8.94 30.80 -23.09
CA GLY A 123 -10.08 31.48 -23.68
C GLY A 123 -10.65 32.54 -22.77
N ASP A 124 -9.96 33.67 -22.63
CA ASP A 124 -10.66 34.96 -22.57
C ASP A 124 -9.79 36.08 -23.17
N ASN A 125 -10.39 36.72 -24.16
CA ASN A 125 -9.86 37.71 -25.10
C ASN A 125 -10.17 39.13 -24.65
#